data_AF-A0A6A7G4P7-F1
#
_entry.id   AF-A0A6A7G4P7-F1
#
_cell.length_a   1.000
_cell.length_b   1.000
_cell.length_c   1.000
_cell.angle_alpha   90.00
_cell.angle_beta   90.00
_cell.angle_gamma   90.00
#
_symmetry.space_group_name_H-M   'P 1'
#
loop_
_entity.id
_entity.type
_entity.pdbx_description
1 polymer ?
#
loop_
_entity_poly.entity_id
_entity_poly.type
_entity_poly.pdbx_seq_one_letter_code
_entity_poly.pdbx_strand_id
1 'polypeptide(L)'
;FERLAAHSTSPTELRSFLRLGDPLNCRSVESFNCNDEKTHRGPVPLTRIQTLVSMTTPRHTNRSSSSSGGSTAAALEQTAPFVEFDMSAEGFGCLFLPSLAPYTVGGTGGVAAVGSVGGQTQGQQQQAEQQQGGGIGTGDRVFPPQSGLSYSSWFSVEKYSDPRTDPHCVRLLTVVRSVPGRSSHLVCLVVCLSARDKALIVSTQEVSLPPHGQVVQELEPPLTGDYGCRVWCPDLLTEGHWHHLVVTLNRAMLKNSALVIYVDGKMVHTQKLHYIMQHPGGGVGGVAPGGPVAASSVYAYIGSAPTYRRLSRLVWRQGVCHLLEDVLSPAAVTLLHQLGPTYTGSLQAPQLQGCDASPAMVPEEKVMLGLNAAALSHFTLSKIRKFYSKVDSKAIAKQLGMSSHENATPIRVVHNSAGHLNGPARSMGGVVIGYLGVRVFCPRPVAAVIQTLGGVSVMLGLVAMSTDGETLYASVKALSCVIRTSNTAQVSMVRCSGYQTLAQLLRRKLELLNSHILQLCLGLVTAAHHGGSANAKLINTATSPAIPNLHAFTDLILDLEVRSVTIKIKLKK
;
A
#
# COMPACT_ATOMS: atom_id res chain seq x y z
N PHE A 1 15.91 -20.10 2.32
CA PHE A 1 16.04 -19.44 1.00
C PHE A 1 14.70 -19.38 0.26
N GLU A 2 14.04 -20.51 -0.06
CA GLU A 2 12.75 -20.54 -0.79
C GLU A 2 11.65 -19.64 -0.21
N ARG A 3 11.58 -19.53 1.13
CA ARG A 3 10.59 -18.71 1.84
C ARG A 3 10.79 -17.20 1.67
N LEU A 4 12.04 -16.75 1.53
CA LEU A 4 12.35 -15.35 1.26
C LEU A 4 12.12 -15.02 -0.22
N ALA A 5 12.41 -15.99 -1.12
CA ALA A 5 12.19 -15.85 -2.55
C ALA A 5 10.70 -15.65 -2.91
N ALA A 6 9.78 -16.29 -2.17
CA ALA A 6 8.33 -16.20 -2.42
C ALA A 6 7.77 -14.76 -2.36
N HIS A 7 8.44 -13.83 -1.67
CA HIS A 7 7.98 -12.46 -1.48
C HIS A 7 8.78 -11.41 -2.28
N SER A 8 9.85 -11.80 -2.99
CA SER A 8 10.65 -10.88 -3.78
C SER A 8 11.42 -11.59 -4.91
N THR A 9 10.70 -12.26 -5.81
CA THR A 9 11.31 -12.79 -7.05
C THR A 9 11.22 -11.75 -8.15
N SER A 10 12.31 -11.46 -8.86
CA SER A 10 12.25 -10.59 -10.06
C SER A 10 11.71 -11.37 -11.28
N PRO A 11 11.04 -10.69 -12.25
CA PRO A 11 10.61 -11.35 -13.48
C PRO A 11 11.77 -12.05 -14.23
N THR A 12 12.94 -11.42 -14.29
CA THR A 12 14.12 -11.97 -14.94
C THR A 12 14.64 -13.23 -14.25
N GLU A 13 14.71 -13.23 -12.91
CA GLU A 13 15.07 -14.42 -12.13
C GLU A 13 14.08 -15.55 -12.35
N LEU A 14 12.77 -15.27 -12.29
CA LEU A 14 11.75 -16.29 -12.49
C LEU A 14 11.75 -16.83 -13.93
N ARG A 15 12.02 -15.98 -14.93
CA ARG A 15 12.17 -16.38 -16.33
C ARG A 15 13.33 -17.37 -16.51
N SER A 16 14.48 -17.09 -15.89
CA SER A 16 15.64 -17.98 -15.89
C SER A 16 15.37 -19.27 -15.09
N PHE A 17 14.71 -19.15 -13.94
CA PHE A 17 14.30 -20.28 -13.12
C PHE A 17 13.38 -21.26 -13.88
N LEU A 18 12.43 -20.73 -14.65
CA LEU A 18 11.53 -21.51 -15.50
C LEU A 18 12.13 -21.88 -16.87
N ARG A 19 13.39 -21.52 -17.14
CA ARG A 19 14.09 -21.79 -18.41
C ARG A 19 13.32 -21.28 -19.65
N LEU A 20 12.63 -20.14 -19.51
CA LEU A 20 11.88 -19.51 -20.59
C LEU A 20 12.80 -18.71 -21.54
N GLY A 21 13.99 -19.24 -21.84
CA GLY A 21 15.04 -18.59 -22.65
C GLY A 21 14.70 -18.49 -24.14
N ASP A 22 15.65 -18.06 -24.96
CA ASP A 22 15.39 -17.82 -26.38
C ASP A 22 15.40 -19.11 -27.23
N PRO A 23 14.40 -19.27 -28.11
CA PRO A 23 13.04 -18.77 -28.04
C PRO A 23 12.27 -19.84 -27.26
N LEU A 24 10.99 -20.10 -27.52
CA LEU A 24 10.30 -21.21 -26.88
C LEU A 24 10.73 -22.60 -27.46
N ASN A 25 12.04 -22.86 -27.61
CA ASN A 25 12.73 -24.00 -28.26
C ASN A 25 12.85 -24.01 -29.81
N CYS A 26 12.79 -22.88 -30.51
CA CYS A 26 13.18 -22.81 -31.95
C CYS A 26 14.66 -22.40 -32.12
N ARG A 27 15.37 -22.80 -33.17
CA ARG A 27 16.68 -22.18 -33.47
C ARG A 27 16.46 -20.79 -34.07
N SER A 28 17.27 -19.79 -33.71
CA SER A 28 17.35 -18.56 -34.50
C SER A 28 17.94 -18.92 -35.87
N VAL A 29 17.25 -18.53 -36.95
CA VAL A 29 17.63 -18.80 -38.34
C VAL A 29 19.00 -18.17 -38.68
N GLU A 30 19.47 -17.21 -37.87
CA GLU A 30 20.73 -16.48 -38.08
C GLU A 30 21.90 -16.98 -37.21
N SER A 31 21.66 -17.95 -36.31
CA SER A 31 22.68 -18.46 -35.38
C SER A 31 23.39 -19.72 -35.87
N PHE A 32 24.15 -19.60 -36.95
CA PHE A 32 25.03 -20.69 -37.41
C PHE A 32 26.41 -20.71 -36.75
N ASN A 33 26.88 -19.66 -36.05
CA ASN A 33 28.30 -19.55 -35.67
C ASN A 33 28.58 -18.81 -34.33
N CYS A 34 28.07 -19.28 -33.18
CA CYS A 34 28.62 -18.85 -31.89
C CYS A 34 28.58 -19.95 -30.81
N ASN A 35 29.76 -20.40 -30.37
CA ASN A 35 30.03 -21.45 -29.38
C ASN A 35 29.98 -20.93 -27.92
N ASP A 36 28.86 -20.37 -27.47
CA ASP A 36 28.65 -20.05 -26.05
C ASP A 36 27.59 -20.98 -25.41
N GLU A 37 27.98 -22.25 -25.26
CA GLU A 37 27.19 -23.38 -24.78
C GLU A 37 27.05 -23.39 -23.24
N LYS A 38 26.28 -22.45 -22.68
CA LYS A 38 25.54 -22.66 -21.41
C LYS A 38 24.10 -22.15 -21.51
N THR A 39 23.46 -22.40 -22.65
CA THR A 39 22.05 -22.05 -22.83
C THR A 39 21.18 -23.04 -22.05
N HIS A 40 20.30 -22.53 -21.19
CA HIS A 40 19.32 -23.30 -20.41
C HIS A 40 18.28 -23.99 -21.32
N ARG A 41 18.70 -24.98 -22.12
CA ARG A 41 17.84 -25.78 -23.01
C ARG A 41 17.38 -27.05 -22.29
N GLY A 42 16.12 -27.42 -22.45
CA GLY A 42 15.54 -28.66 -21.92
C GLY A 42 14.44 -28.45 -20.86
N PRO A 43 13.71 -29.52 -20.52
CA PRO A 43 12.54 -29.45 -19.62
C PRO A 43 12.91 -28.87 -18.26
N VAL A 44 11.93 -28.25 -17.60
CA VAL A 44 12.10 -27.71 -16.25
C VAL A 44 12.25 -28.89 -15.28
N PRO A 45 13.35 -29.00 -14.51
CA PRO A 45 13.55 -30.10 -13.58
C PRO A 45 12.44 -30.16 -12.52
N LEU A 46 12.04 -31.37 -12.11
CA LEU A 46 11.01 -31.61 -11.09
C LEU A 46 11.24 -30.79 -9.82
N THR A 47 12.48 -30.71 -9.34
CA THR A 47 12.85 -29.94 -8.15
C THR A 47 12.47 -28.47 -8.24
N ARG A 48 12.61 -27.84 -9.42
CA ARG A 48 12.20 -26.43 -9.63
C ARG A 48 10.69 -26.28 -9.60
N ILE A 49 9.95 -27.25 -10.14
CA ILE A 49 8.48 -27.26 -10.10
C ILE A 49 7.99 -27.47 -8.67
N GLN A 50 8.64 -28.34 -7.89
CA GLN A 50 8.34 -28.53 -6.47
C GLN A 50 8.62 -27.27 -5.63
N THR A 51 9.73 -26.57 -5.89
CA THR A 51 10.00 -25.26 -5.28
C THR A 51 8.93 -24.24 -5.69
N LEU A 52 8.47 -24.25 -6.94
CA LEU A 52 7.37 -23.38 -7.38
C LEU A 52 6.07 -23.67 -6.62
N VAL A 53 5.72 -24.94 -6.41
CA VAL A 53 4.61 -25.34 -5.54
C VAL A 53 4.81 -24.79 -4.12
N SER A 54 6.00 -24.96 -3.54
CA SER A 54 6.34 -24.46 -2.20
C SER A 54 6.13 -22.94 -2.07
N MET A 55 6.51 -22.17 -3.10
CA MET A 55 6.38 -20.70 -3.14
C MET A 55 4.96 -20.20 -3.41
N THR A 56 4.12 -21.00 -4.09
CA THR A 56 2.75 -20.61 -4.47
C THR A 56 1.67 -21.21 -3.56
N THR A 57 2.02 -22.16 -2.70
CA THR A 57 1.08 -22.73 -1.74
C THR A 57 0.74 -21.69 -0.67
N PRO A 58 -0.53 -21.30 -0.50
CA PRO A 58 -0.94 -20.42 0.60
C PRO A 58 -0.56 -21.05 1.93
N ARG A 59 0.16 -20.34 2.80
CA ARG A 59 0.49 -20.81 4.15
C ARG A 59 -0.19 -19.91 5.17
N HIS A 60 -1.05 -20.51 5.99
CA HIS A 60 -1.64 -19.86 7.16
C HIS A 60 -0.53 -19.51 8.16
N THR A 61 -0.15 -18.24 8.23
CA THR A 61 0.62 -17.73 9.37
C THR A 61 -0.39 -17.34 10.45
N ASN A 62 -0.38 -18.12 11.53
CA ASN A 62 -1.16 -18.01 12.77
C ASN A 62 -2.63 -18.45 12.80
N ARG A 63 -2.84 -19.40 13.72
CA ARG A 63 -4.07 -19.96 14.24
C ARG A 63 -4.75 -18.93 15.16
N SER A 64 -5.71 -18.17 14.66
CA SER A 64 -6.74 -17.51 15.49
C SER A 64 -8.01 -17.11 14.73
N SER A 65 -8.15 -17.46 13.44
CA SER A 65 -9.36 -17.16 12.65
C SER A 65 -10.49 -18.15 12.96
N SER A 66 -11.18 -17.95 14.10
CA SER A 66 -12.52 -18.50 14.33
C SER A 66 -13.63 -17.51 13.97
N SER A 67 -13.33 -16.43 13.24
CA SER A 67 -14.34 -15.58 12.62
C SER A 67 -14.45 -15.91 11.13
N SER A 68 -15.69 -16.01 10.68
CA SER A 68 -16.18 -16.48 9.37
C SER A 68 -15.83 -15.60 8.16
N GLY A 69 -14.62 -15.04 8.11
CA GLY A 69 -14.06 -14.39 6.94
C GLY A 69 -13.28 -15.40 6.08
N GLY A 70 -13.68 -15.56 4.82
CA GLY A 70 -13.08 -16.54 3.91
C GLY A 70 -11.55 -16.43 3.81
N SER A 71 -10.89 -17.57 3.58
CA SER A 71 -9.43 -17.76 3.50
C SER A 71 -8.66 -16.84 2.53
N THR A 72 -9.35 -16.01 1.75
CA THR A 72 -8.79 -15.09 0.75
C THR A 72 -8.52 -13.69 1.27
N ALA A 73 -9.26 -13.20 2.29
CA ALA A 73 -8.97 -11.91 2.93
C ALA A 73 -7.59 -11.91 3.60
N ALA A 74 -7.28 -13.00 4.32
CA ALA A 74 -5.97 -13.23 4.92
C ALA A 74 -4.83 -13.33 3.89
N ALA A 75 -5.11 -13.78 2.66
CA ALA A 75 -4.10 -13.85 1.60
C ALA A 75 -3.79 -12.49 0.98
N LEU A 76 -4.79 -11.60 0.83
CA LEU A 76 -4.59 -10.22 0.37
C LEU A 76 -3.80 -9.41 1.42
N GLU A 77 -4.12 -9.60 2.70
CA GLU A 77 -3.42 -9.00 3.84
C GLU A 77 -1.93 -9.40 3.92
N GLN A 78 -1.59 -10.65 3.57
CA GLN A 78 -0.19 -11.13 3.51
C GLN A 78 0.63 -10.54 2.34
N THR A 79 -0.04 -9.97 1.34
CA THR A 79 0.62 -9.41 0.14
C THR A 79 0.64 -7.88 0.10
N ALA A 80 0.03 -7.22 1.08
CA ALA A 80 0.00 -5.77 1.13
C ALA A 80 1.42 -5.18 1.26
N PRO A 81 1.78 -4.16 0.47
CA PRO A 81 3.02 -3.41 0.67
C PRO A 81 2.92 -2.56 1.94
N PHE A 82 3.98 -2.55 2.76
CA PHE A 82 3.99 -1.82 4.02
C PHE A 82 5.39 -1.28 4.39
N VAL A 83 5.40 -0.31 5.30
CA VAL A 83 6.60 0.16 5.99
C VAL A 83 6.54 -0.32 7.43
N GLU A 84 7.52 -1.10 7.86
CA GLU A 84 7.64 -1.57 9.23
C GLU A 84 8.53 -0.64 10.05
N PHE A 85 8.07 -0.35 11.26
CA PHE A 85 8.76 0.41 12.27
C PHE A 85 9.03 -0.49 13.46
N ASP A 86 10.29 -0.88 13.62
CA ASP A 86 10.82 -1.63 14.75
C ASP A 86 11.61 -0.69 15.65
N MET A 87 11.05 -0.37 16.82
CA MET A 87 11.65 0.59 17.75
C MET A 87 12.75 -0.02 18.62
N SER A 88 13.06 -1.32 18.47
CA SER A 88 13.96 -2.03 19.39
C SER A 88 15.44 -1.65 19.21
N ALA A 89 15.85 -1.33 17.97
CA ALA A 89 17.24 -1.01 17.67
C ALA A 89 17.58 0.45 18.00
N GLU A 90 16.70 1.39 17.65
CA GLU A 90 17.02 2.82 17.68
C GLU A 90 16.05 3.65 18.52
N GLY A 91 14.84 3.14 18.75
CA GLY A 91 13.79 3.84 19.48
C GLY A 91 13.08 4.93 18.69
N PHE A 92 13.36 5.06 17.39
CA PHE A 92 12.65 5.96 16.50
C PHE A 92 12.59 5.37 15.09
N GLY A 93 11.70 5.91 14.27
CA GLY A 93 11.52 5.49 12.89
C GLY A 93 10.21 6.06 12.36
N CYS A 94 10.27 6.78 11.24
CA CYS A 94 9.11 7.43 10.67
C CYS A 94 9.21 7.67 9.16
N LEU A 95 8.07 7.89 8.51
CA LEU A 95 8.00 8.59 7.23
C LEU A 95 7.87 10.09 7.50
N PHE A 96 8.84 10.87 7.02
CA PHE A 96 8.80 12.33 7.04
C PHE A 96 8.12 12.84 5.76
N LEU A 97 7.09 13.66 5.92
CA LEU A 97 6.24 14.20 4.86
C LEU A 97 6.55 15.70 4.71
N PRO A 98 7.52 16.11 3.88
CA PRO A 98 7.83 17.53 3.68
C PRO A 98 6.71 18.21 2.91
N SER A 99 6.52 19.51 3.16
CA SER A 99 5.64 20.38 2.37
C SER A 99 4.23 19.79 2.15
N LEU A 100 3.56 19.43 3.26
CA LEU A 100 2.21 18.84 3.23
C LEU A 100 1.17 19.81 2.66
N ALA A 101 1.30 21.10 3.00
CA ALA A 101 0.55 22.20 2.42
C ALA A 101 1.55 23.28 1.97
N PRO A 102 2.10 23.16 0.75
CA PRO A 102 3.07 24.11 0.25
C PRO A 102 2.48 25.51 0.07
N TYR A 103 3.30 26.52 0.34
CA TYR A 103 2.97 27.92 0.11
C TYR A 103 4.20 28.63 -0.47
N THR A 104 3.99 29.47 -1.48
CA THR A 104 5.02 30.29 -2.13
C THR A 104 5.11 31.66 -1.46
N VAL A 105 6.22 31.92 -0.77
CA VAL A 105 6.45 33.23 -0.14
C VAL A 105 6.78 34.24 -1.24
N GLY A 106 5.82 35.09 -1.60
CA GLY A 106 6.04 36.23 -2.51
C GLY A 106 5.01 36.41 -3.64
N GLY A 107 4.04 35.51 -3.80
CA GLY A 107 2.92 35.73 -4.71
C GLY A 107 1.84 36.56 -4.05
N THR A 108 1.77 37.87 -4.32
CA THR A 108 0.57 38.64 -4.02
C THR A 108 -0.62 37.98 -4.71
N GLY A 109 -1.59 37.50 -3.92
CA GLY A 109 -2.81 36.90 -4.44
C GLY A 109 -3.54 37.85 -5.38
N GLY A 110 -3.92 37.35 -6.56
CA GLY A 110 -4.74 38.06 -7.51
C GLY A 110 -4.45 37.61 -8.95
N VAL A 111 -5.43 36.90 -9.52
CA VAL A 111 -5.73 36.73 -10.97
C VAL A 111 -4.57 36.44 -11.95
N ALA A 112 -4.77 35.38 -12.74
CA ALA A 112 -3.99 35.09 -13.93
C ALA A 112 -3.77 36.35 -14.79
N ALA A 113 -2.53 36.81 -14.90
CA ALA A 113 -2.11 37.72 -15.96
C ALA A 113 -1.60 36.88 -17.13
N VAL A 114 -2.51 36.56 -18.04
CA VAL A 114 -2.15 36.22 -19.41
C VAL A 114 -1.63 37.51 -20.06
N GLY A 115 -0.38 37.50 -20.53
CA GLY A 115 0.11 38.48 -21.50
C GLY A 115 1.30 39.31 -21.05
N SER A 116 2.50 38.91 -21.48
CA SER A 116 3.49 39.81 -22.08
C SER A 116 4.68 38.99 -22.60
N VAL A 117 4.76 38.87 -23.92
CA VAL A 117 5.95 38.39 -24.63
C VAL A 117 6.93 39.56 -24.66
N GLY A 118 8.08 39.44 -23.99
CA GLY A 118 9.11 40.49 -24.04
C GLY A 118 10.44 40.11 -23.38
N GLY A 119 11.46 39.87 -24.21
CA GLY A 119 12.87 40.17 -23.93
C GLY A 119 13.60 39.32 -22.87
N GLN A 120 14.19 38.20 -23.30
CA GLN A 120 15.23 37.52 -22.54
C GLN A 120 16.50 38.37 -22.47
N THR A 121 16.96 38.71 -21.26
CA THR A 121 18.35 39.10 -21.00
C THR A 121 18.95 38.16 -19.94
N GLN A 122 20.17 37.66 -20.21
CA GLN A 122 20.86 36.58 -19.50
C GLN A 122 21.34 36.90 -18.05
N GLY A 123 20.69 37.83 -17.34
CA GLY A 123 21.09 38.25 -15.98
C GLY A 123 20.20 37.76 -14.83
N GLN A 124 19.03 37.17 -15.09
CA GLN A 124 18.00 36.92 -14.05
C GLN A 124 17.84 35.46 -13.59
N GLN A 125 18.71 34.53 -13.99
CA GLN A 125 18.60 33.13 -13.55
C GLN A 125 18.89 32.90 -12.05
N GLN A 126 19.55 33.84 -11.35
CA GLN A 126 19.85 33.68 -9.92
C GLN A 126 18.77 34.20 -8.96
N GLN A 127 17.80 35.01 -9.42
CA GLN A 127 16.71 35.50 -8.56
C GLN A 127 15.42 34.66 -8.65
N ALA A 128 15.22 33.88 -9.72
CA ALA A 128 14.09 32.96 -9.84
C ALA A 128 14.21 31.73 -8.90
N GLU A 129 15.42 31.40 -8.41
CA GLU A 129 15.66 30.23 -7.56
C GLU A 129 15.26 30.43 -6.07
N GLN A 130 14.98 31.66 -5.63
CA GLN A 130 14.52 31.94 -4.26
C GLN A 130 13.00 31.91 -4.10
N GLN A 131 12.24 31.80 -5.19
CA GLN A 131 10.77 31.83 -5.19
C GLN A 131 10.10 30.46 -5.32
N GLN A 132 10.86 29.36 -5.37
CA GLN A 132 10.27 28.02 -5.41
C GLN A 132 9.80 27.58 -4.02
N GLY A 133 8.48 27.52 -3.84
CA GLY A 133 7.84 26.79 -2.74
C GLY A 133 8.21 25.31 -2.76
N GLY A 134 8.00 24.62 -1.63
CA GLY A 134 8.20 23.17 -1.56
C GLY A 134 7.10 22.36 -2.28
N GLY A 135 7.24 21.05 -2.30
CA GLY A 135 6.24 20.14 -2.86
C GLY A 135 6.28 19.95 -4.38
N ILE A 136 5.23 19.34 -4.91
CA ILE A 136 5.00 19.01 -6.32
C ILE A 136 3.71 19.65 -6.81
N GLY A 137 3.70 20.13 -8.05
CA GLY A 137 2.56 20.87 -8.62
C GLY A 137 2.71 22.39 -8.49
N THR A 138 1.65 23.13 -8.80
CA THR A 138 1.65 24.60 -8.81
C THR A 138 0.55 25.15 -7.90
N GLY A 139 0.72 26.38 -7.44
CA GLY A 139 -0.26 27.07 -6.58
C GLY A 139 -0.16 26.71 -5.10
N ASP A 140 -0.68 27.60 -4.27
CA ASP A 140 -0.64 27.47 -2.81
C ASP A 140 -1.74 26.55 -2.29
N ARG A 141 -1.43 25.80 -1.23
CA ARG A 141 -2.39 24.95 -0.54
C ARG A 141 -2.66 25.51 0.85
N VAL A 142 -3.91 25.89 1.12
CA VAL A 142 -4.31 26.50 2.39
C VAL A 142 -4.40 25.44 3.48
N PHE A 143 -3.77 25.70 4.62
CA PHE A 143 -3.86 24.84 5.80
C PHE A 143 -4.23 25.66 7.06
N PRO A 144 -5.14 25.17 7.92
CA PRO A 144 -5.89 23.92 7.76
C PRO A 144 -7.00 24.04 6.68
N PRO A 145 -7.41 22.93 6.04
CA PRO A 145 -8.43 22.96 5.00
C PRO A 145 -9.76 23.56 5.47
N GLN A 146 -10.44 24.30 4.60
CA GLN A 146 -11.68 25.02 4.93
C GLN A 146 -12.92 24.09 4.92
N SER A 147 -12.88 23.02 4.13
CA SER A 147 -13.91 21.97 4.02
C SER A 147 -13.86 20.94 5.14
N GLY A 148 -12.78 20.90 5.92
CA GLY A 148 -12.47 19.79 6.82
C GLY A 148 -11.38 18.88 6.26
N LEU A 149 -11.04 17.85 7.03
CA LEU A 149 -9.91 16.97 6.77
C LEU A 149 -10.33 15.51 6.99
N SER A 150 -9.88 14.60 6.13
CA SER A 150 -9.98 13.15 6.36
C SER A 150 -8.62 12.49 6.26
N TYR A 151 -8.30 11.64 7.24
CA TYR A 151 -7.12 10.78 7.23
C TYR A 151 -7.56 9.32 7.26
N SER A 152 -7.22 8.57 6.21
CA SER A 152 -7.45 7.13 6.12
C SER A 152 -6.12 6.40 6.20
N SER A 153 -6.00 5.36 7.01
CA SER A 153 -4.76 4.60 7.15
C SER A 153 -5.02 3.13 7.43
N TRP A 154 -4.35 2.26 6.68
CA TRP A 154 -4.18 0.85 7.03
C TRP A 154 -2.95 0.70 7.92
N PHE A 155 -3.09 0.01 9.05
CA PHE A 155 -1.97 -0.31 9.92
C PHE A 155 -2.14 -1.69 10.57
N SER A 156 -1.04 -2.27 11.01
CA SER A 156 -1.03 -3.50 11.83
C SER A 156 0.01 -3.34 12.93
N VAL A 157 -0.34 -3.70 14.17
CA VAL A 157 0.61 -3.71 15.29
C VAL A 157 1.05 -5.15 15.51
N GLU A 158 2.31 -5.46 15.23
CA GLU A 158 2.85 -6.80 15.42
C GLU A 158 3.16 -7.08 16.89
N LYS A 159 3.58 -6.04 17.61
CA LYS A 159 3.89 -6.13 19.04
C LYS A 159 3.73 -4.76 19.67
N TYR A 160 2.86 -4.64 20.67
CA TYR A 160 2.72 -3.42 21.45
C TYR A 160 3.91 -3.20 22.41
N SER A 161 4.12 -1.94 22.81
CA SER A 161 5.00 -1.61 23.92
C SER A 161 4.37 -2.02 25.26
N ASP A 162 5.20 -2.23 26.31
CA ASP A 162 4.69 -2.37 27.67
C ASP A 162 4.64 -0.97 28.34
N PRO A 163 3.48 -0.56 28.88
CA PRO A 163 3.29 0.74 29.51
C PRO A 163 4.26 1.08 30.64
N ARG A 164 4.77 0.06 31.35
CA ARG A 164 5.60 0.21 32.55
C ARG A 164 7.08 0.18 32.22
N THR A 165 7.49 -0.70 31.30
CA THR A 165 8.92 -0.90 31.02
C THR A 165 9.42 -0.06 29.84
N ASP A 166 8.63 0.05 28.78
CA ASP A 166 9.07 0.64 27.51
C ASP A 166 7.95 1.40 26.78
N PRO A 167 7.21 2.29 27.46
CA PRO A 167 6.02 2.92 26.91
C PRO A 167 6.36 3.68 25.64
N HIS A 168 5.68 3.31 24.56
CA HIS A 168 5.85 3.92 23.25
C HIS A 168 4.52 3.90 22.49
N CYS A 169 4.01 5.09 22.12
CA CYS A 169 2.76 5.22 21.37
C CYS A 169 2.94 4.78 19.92
N VAL A 170 1.88 4.23 19.31
CA VAL A 170 1.82 4.01 17.86
C VAL A 170 1.39 5.33 17.22
N ARG A 171 2.34 6.08 16.66
CA ARG A 171 2.07 7.41 16.07
C ARG A 171 1.63 7.28 14.62
N LEU A 172 0.33 7.24 14.38
CA LEU A 172 -0.23 7.06 13.02
C LEU A 172 -0.08 8.33 12.18
N LEU A 173 -0.34 9.52 12.75
CA LEU A 173 -0.13 10.80 12.09
C LEU A 173 0.25 11.88 13.11
N THR A 174 1.25 12.69 12.78
CA THR A 174 1.60 13.91 13.53
C THR A 174 1.83 15.04 12.53
N VAL A 175 0.96 16.03 12.50
CA VAL A 175 1.10 17.22 11.64
C VAL A 175 1.72 18.35 12.43
N VAL A 176 2.72 19.00 11.83
CA VAL A 176 3.54 20.03 12.45
C VAL A 176 3.57 21.25 11.54
N ARG A 177 3.53 22.43 12.16
CA ARG A 177 3.62 23.72 11.47
C ARG A 177 4.66 24.63 12.10
N SER A 178 5.34 25.43 11.29
CA SER A 178 6.28 26.45 11.77
C SER A 178 5.54 27.70 12.22
N VAL A 179 5.96 28.33 13.31
CA VAL A 179 5.41 29.63 13.69
C VAL A 179 6.15 30.72 12.90
N PRO A 180 5.46 31.56 12.10
CA PRO A 180 6.10 32.65 11.36
C PRO A 180 6.89 33.57 12.30
N GLY A 181 8.11 33.96 11.90
CA GLY A 181 8.98 34.82 12.69
C GLY A 181 9.64 34.15 13.92
N ARG A 182 9.39 32.86 14.17
CA ARG A 182 10.04 32.09 15.24
C ARG A 182 10.66 30.81 14.67
N SER A 183 11.71 30.31 15.32
CA SER A 183 12.28 28.98 15.01
C SER A 183 11.52 27.83 15.67
N SER A 184 10.38 28.10 16.30
CA SER A 184 9.55 27.12 16.99
C SER A 184 8.61 26.39 16.03
N HIS A 185 8.44 25.09 16.26
CA HIS A 185 7.50 24.24 15.54
C HIS A 185 6.39 23.80 16.50
N LEU A 186 5.13 23.83 16.04
CA LEU A 186 3.97 23.40 16.80
C LEU A 186 3.35 22.16 16.14
N VAL A 187 3.11 21.12 16.93
CA VAL A 187 2.23 20.02 16.58
C VAL A 187 0.80 20.54 16.62
N CYS A 188 0.02 20.33 15.56
CA CYS A 188 -1.34 20.86 15.43
C CYS A 188 -2.40 19.79 15.12
N LEU A 189 -1.97 18.56 14.83
CA LEU A 189 -2.83 17.39 14.75
C LEU A 189 -2.03 16.13 15.13
N VAL A 190 -2.59 15.31 16.01
CA VAL A 190 -2.04 14.01 16.39
C VAL A 190 -3.13 12.95 16.26
N VAL A 191 -2.79 11.82 15.65
CA VAL A 191 -3.56 10.57 15.67
C VAL A 191 -2.61 9.46 16.13
N CYS A 192 -2.85 8.85 17.29
CA CYS A 192 -1.99 7.79 17.81
C CYS A 192 -2.74 6.78 18.68
N LEU A 193 -2.16 5.59 18.86
CA LEU A 193 -2.58 4.66 19.92
C LEU A 193 -1.74 4.91 21.17
N SER A 194 -2.41 5.06 22.30
CA SER A 194 -1.82 5.25 23.62
C SER A 194 -0.82 4.16 23.99
N ALA A 195 0.30 4.53 24.59
CA ALA A 195 1.22 3.56 25.17
C ALA A 195 0.69 2.93 26.46
N ARG A 196 -0.32 3.54 27.10
CA ARG A 196 -0.83 3.15 28.43
C ARG A 196 -1.88 2.08 28.34
N ASP A 197 -2.88 2.29 27.51
CA ASP A 197 -4.04 1.41 27.38
C ASP A 197 -4.31 1.03 25.92
N LYS A 198 -3.58 1.59 24.94
CA LYS A 198 -3.80 1.39 23.50
C LYS A 198 -5.08 2.03 22.96
N ALA A 199 -5.73 2.91 23.73
CA ALA A 199 -6.82 3.75 23.27
C ALA A 199 -6.37 4.65 22.10
N LEU A 200 -7.27 4.88 21.15
CA LEU A 200 -7.05 5.82 20.06
C LEU A 200 -7.16 7.25 20.60
N ILE A 201 -6.14 8.05 20.34
CA ILE A 201 -6.07 9.46 20.70
C ILE A 201 -6.06 10.31 19.44
N VAL A 202 -6.96 11.28 19.38
CA VAL A 202 -6.98 12.33 18.36
C VAL A 202 -6.91 13.68 19.07
N SER A 203 -5.95 14.53 18.73
CA SER A 203 -5.82 15.87 19.33
C SER A 203 -5.50 16.92 18.27
N THR A 204 -6.21 18.04 18.31
CA THR A 204 -5.97 19.27 17.52
C THR A 204 -5.32 20.37 18.38
N GLN A 205 -4.99 20.07 19.64
CA GLN A 205 -4.35 21.01 20.55
C GLN A 205 -2.96 21.36 20.04
N GLU A 206 -2.63 22.65 20.01
CA GLU A 206 -1.28 23.08 19.67
C GLU A 206 -0.31 22.83 20.80
N VAL A 207 0.73 22.08 20.51
CA VAL A 207 1.80 21.77 21.48
C VAL A 207 3.15 22.01 20.80
N SER A 208 4.11 22.56 21.54
CA SER A 208 5.45 22.72 21.01
C SER A 208 6.06 21.36 20.67
N LEU A 209 6.60 21.23 19.46
CA LEU A 209 7.35 20.04 19.09
C LEU A 209 8.56 19.94 20.02
N PRO A 210 8.81 18.79 20.67
CA PRO A 210 9.92 18.71 21.59
C PRO A 210 11.26 18.99 20.88
N PRO A 211 12.20 19.69 21.53
CA PRO A 211 13.49 19.98 20.94
C PRO A 211 14.29 18.67 20.74
N HIS A 212 15.13 18.67 19.70
CA HIS A 212 15.95 17.52 19.39
C HIS A 212 16.95 17.23 20.52
N GLY A 213 17.08 15.97 20.92
CA GLY A 213 18.04 15.55 21.96
C GLY A 213 17.58 15.71 23.41
N GLN A 214 16.38 16.22 23.68
CA GLN A 214 15.79 16.17 25.02
C GLN A 214 14.96 14.91 25.22
N VAL A 215 15.03 14.33 26.42
CA VAL A 215 14.20 13.19 26.80
C VAL A 215 12.76 13.68 26.94
N VAL A 216 11.89 13.21 26.04
CA VAL A 216 10.46 13.52 26.10
C VAL A 216 9.85 12.82 27.31
N GLN A 217 9.46 13.60 28.32
CA GLN A 217 8.77 13.09 29.52
C GLN A 217 7.30 12.74 29.20
N GLU A 218 6.65 13.51 28.32
CA GLU A 218 5.23 13.35 28.00
C GLU A 218 5.04 12.54 26.71
N LEU A 219 4.62 11.28 26.87
CA LEU A 219 4.52 10.30 25.78
C LEU A 219 3.27 10.48 24.91
N GLU A 220 2.23 11.05 25.49
CA GLU A 220 0.92 11.27 24.88
C GLU A 220 0.67 12.76 24.73
N PRO A 221 -0.10 13.18 23.71
CA PRO A 221 -0.49 14.59 23.63
C PRO A 221 -1.39 14.93 24.83
N PRO A 222 -1.26 16.14 25.41
CA PRO A 222 -2.20 16.61 26.40
C PRO A 222 -3.61 16.65 25.80
N LEU A 223 -4.60 16.31 26.63
CA LEU A 223 -6.02 16.32 26.28
C LEU A 223 -6.70 17.34 27.16
N THR A 224 -6.56 18.62 26.81
CA THR A 224 -7.17 19.73 27.56
C THR A 224 -8.36 20.30 26.79
N GLY A 225 -9.50 20.43 27.47
CA GLY A 225 -10.72 20.99 26.89
C GLY A 225 -11.22 20.22 25.66
N ASP A 226 -11.94 20.90 24.78
CA ASP A 226 -12.58 20.30 23.59
C ASP A 226 -11.62 20.13 22.39
N TYR A 227 -10.31 20.08 22.62
CA TYR A 227 -9.28 19.89 21.57
C TYR A 227 -8.77 18.45 21.46
N GLY A 228 -9.16 17.58 22.38
CA GLY A 228 -8.70 16.20 22.46
C GLY A 228 -9.85 15.19 22.53
N CYS A 229 -9.59 14.00 22.01
CA CYS A 229 -10.48 12.85 22.09
C CYS A 229 -9.66 11.59 22.39
N ARG A 230 -10.14 10.79 23.34
CA ARG A 230 -9.59 9.47 23.68
C ARG A 230 -10.72 8.44 23.55
N VAL A 231 -10.55 7.46 22.68
CA VAL A 231 -11.57 6.45 22.37
C VAL A 231 -11.00 5.07 22.64
N TRP A 232 -11.72 4.29 23.44
CA TRP A 232 -11.43 2.89 23.64
C TRP A 232 -11.99 2.05 22.50
N CYS A 233 -11.11 1.38 21.75
CA CYS A 233 -11.48 0.50 20.63
C CYS A 233 -10.89 -0.90 20.86
N PRO A 234 -11.67 -1.87 21.41
CA PRO A 234 -11.19 -3.22 21.69
C PRO A 234 -10.62 -3.94 20.47
N ASP A 235 -11.19 -3.70 19.28
CA ASP A 235 -10.79 -4.35 18.04
C ASP A 235 -9.31 -4.08 17.69
N LEU A 236 -8.83 -2.87 18.01
CA LEU A 236 -7.45 -2.45 17.75
C LEU A 236 -6.43 -3.13 18.67
N LEU A 237 -6.85 -3.82 19.74
CA LEU A 237 -5.95 -4.46 20.70
C LEU A 237 -5.30 -5.72 20.14
N THR A 238 -5.83 -6.27 19.05
CA THR A 238 -5.35 -7.51 18.44
C THR A 238 -4.03 -7.30 17.71
N GLU A 239 -3.01 -8.05 18.09
CA GLU A 239 -1.70 -8.00 17.43
C GLU A 239 -1.69 -8.84 16.15
N GLY A 240 -0.96 -8.38 15.14
CA GLY A 240 -0.78 -9.08 13.85
C GLY A 240 -1.96 -8.97 12.89
N HIS A 241 -2.98 -8.17 13.21
CA HIS A 241 -4.13 -7.92 12.35
C HIS A 241 -4.06 -6.55 11.68
N TRP A 242 -4.46 -6.51 10.40
CA TRP A 242 -4.62 -5.25 9.67
C TRP A 242 -5.95 -4.59 10.04
N HIS A 243 -5.87 -3.32 10.44
CA HIS A 243 -7.03 -2.47 10.69
C HIS A 243 -7.03 -1.29 9.73
N HIS A 244 -8.23 -0.89 9.33
CA HIS A 244 -8.47 0.32 8.54
C HIS A 244 -9.07 1.40 9.44
N LEU A 245 -8.28 2.44 9.73
CA LEU A 245 -8.73 3.60 10.49
C LEU A 245 -9.04 4.75 9.54
N VAL A 246 -10.20 5.38 9.72
CA VAL A 246 -10.51 6.68 9.11
C VAL A 246 -10.91 7.68 10.19
N VAL A 247 -10.24 8.83 10.20
CA VAL A 247 -10.54 9.97 11.06
C VAL A 247 -11.02 11.11 10.17
N THR A 248 -12.24 11.62 10.42
CA THR A 248 -12.75 12.80 9.73
C THR A 248 -12.96 13.96 10.70
N LEU A 249 -12.48 15.13 10.32
CA LEU A 249 -12.60 16.38 11.05
C LEU A 249 -13.42 17.34 10.20
N ASN A 250 -14.68 17.54 10.56
CA ASN A 250 -15.55 18.47 9.89
C ASN A 250 -15.35 19.90 10.44
N ARG A 251 -15.02 20.83 9.55
CA ARG A 251 -14.93 22.25 9.91
C ARG A 251 -16.31 22.90 9.81
N ALA A 252 -16.80 23.44 10.91
CA ALA A 252 -18.02 24.24 10.94
C ALA A 252 -17.69 25.68 11.34
N MET A 253 -18.17 26.67 10.56
CA MET A 253 -17.96 28.10 10.83
C MET A 253 -18.94 28.65 11.88
N LEU A 254 -20.19 28.12 11.88
CA LEU A 254 -21.31 28.60 12.70
C LEU A 254 -21.76 27.59 13.77
N LYS A 255 -21.32 26.33 13.65
CA LYS A 255 -21.60 25.24 14.59
C LYS A 255 -20.28 24.71 15.12
N ASN A 256 -20.33 23.87 16.15
CA ASN A 256 -19.12 23.20 16.62
C ASN A 256 -18.62 22.23 15.56
N SER A 257 -17.30 22.25 15.32
CA SER A 257 -16.62 21.23 14.57
C SER A 257 -16.78 19.85 15.21
N ALA A 258 -16.70 18.81 14.38
CA ALA A 258 -16.96 17.45 14.79
C ALA A 258 -15.86 16.51 14.29
N LEU A 259 -15.52 15.56 15.15
CA LEU A 259 -14.65 14.43 14.90
C LEU A 259 -15.52 13.19 14.72
N VAL A 260 -15.30 12.42 13.65
CA VAL A 260 -15.87 11.09 13.48
C VAL A 260 -14.76 10.08 13.21
N ILE A 261 -14.81 8.94 13.91
CA ILE A 261 -13.83 7.87 13.80
C ILE A 261 -14.52 6.62 13.26
N TYR A 262 -13.90 6.01 12.25
CA TYR A 262 -14.30 4.75 11.67
C TYR A 262 -13.18 3.74 11.82
N VAL A 263 -13.53 2.50 12.15
CA VAL A 263 -12.63 1.34 12.19
C VAL A 263 -13.24 0.24 11.34
N ASP A 264 -12.46 -0.33 10.44
CA ASP A 264 -12.84 -1.45 9.57
C ASP A 264 -14.17 -1.19 8.81
N GLY A 265 -14.28 0.02 8.27
CA GLY A 265 -15.44 0.48 7.51
C GLY A 265 -16.65 0.92 8.34
N LYS A 266 -16.63 0.77 9.67
CA LYS A 266 -17.75 1.08 10.56
C LYS A 266 -17.48 2.31 11.42
N MET A 267 -18.50 3.15 11.63
CA MET A 267 -18.39 4.29 12.55
C MET A 267 -18.35 3.79 14.00
N VAL A 268 -17.30 4.16 14.74
CA VAL A 268 -17.07 3.75 16.14
C VAL A 268 -17.33 4.89 17.12
N HIS A 269 -16.98 6.13 16.75
CA HIS A 269 -17.10 7.27 17.67
C HIS A 269 -17.42 8.57 16.93
N THR A 270 -18.15 9.45 17.61
CA THR A 270 -18.44 10.82 17.15
C THR A 270 -18.38 11.78 18.33
N GLN A 271 -17.74 12.93 18.17
CA GLN A 271 -17.58 13.91 19.22
C GLN A 271 -17.47 15.32 18.65
N LYS A 272 -17.94 16.32 19.41
CA LYS A 272 -17.55 17.71 19.16
C LYS A 272 -16.05 17.87 19.47
N LEU A 273 -15.33 18.51 18.56
CA LEU A 273 -13.90 18.75 18.69
C LEU A 273 -13.58 20.09 18.03
N HIS A 274 -12.80 20.95 18.68
CA HIS A 274 -12.28 22.14 18.05
C HIS A 274 -11.42 21.76 16.84
N TYR A 275 -11.67 22.44 15.72
CA TYR A 275 -10.85 22.25 14.53
C TYR A 275 -9.45 22.82 14.74
N ILE A 276 -8.52 22.42 13.87
CA ILE A 276 -7.15 22.94 13.87
C ILE A 276 -7.21 24.48 13.77
N MET A 277 -6.49 25.19 14.65
CA MET A 277 -6.51 26.65 14.67
C MET A 277 -5.98 27.23 13.36
N GLN A 278 -6.62 28.27 12.81
CA GLN A 278 -6.19 28.89 11.55
C GLN A 278 -4.76 29.48 11.65
N HIS A 279 -4.45 30.14 12.77
CA HIS A 279 -3.15 30.79 13.00
C HIS A 279 -2.31 30.01 14.04
N PRO A 280 -1.03 29.71 13.75
CA PRO A 280 -0.13 29.06 14.71
C PRO A 280 0.18 29.93 15.93
N GLY A 281 0.17 29.34 17.13
CA GLY A 281 0.57 29.98 18.38
C GLY A 281 -0.47 30.94 18.97
N GLY A 282 -1.75 30.69 18.69
CA GLY A 282 -2.88 31.59 18.94
C GLY A 282 -2.89 32.25 20.33
N GLY A 283 -2.78 33.57 20.33
CA GLY A 283 -3.27 34.44 21.40
C GLY A 283 -4.18 35.52 20.79
N VAL A 284 -5.22 35.92 21.52
CA VAL A 284 -5.98 37.15 21.24
C VAL A 284 -4.98 38.32 21.32
N GLY A 285 -4.53 38.83 20.18
CA GLY A 285 -3.50 39.87 20.11
C GLY A 285 -2.23 39.53 19.31
N GLY A 286 -2.21 38.40 18.59
CA GLY A 286 -1.01 37.92 17.90
C GLY A 286 -0.87 38.20 16.41
N VAL A 287 -1.79 38.89 15.72
CA VAL A 287 -1.62 39.54 14.40
C VAL A 287 -2.69 40.64 14.30
N ALA A 288 -2.31 41.83 13.84
CA ALA A 288 -3.26 42.93 13.62
C ALA A 288 -4.43 42.49 12.70
N PRO A 289 -5.68 42.89 12.99
CA PRO A 289 -6.79 42.66 12.07
C PRO A 289 -6.49 43.41 10.77
N GLY A 290 -6.22 42.66 9.69
CA GLY A 290 -5.92 43.22 8.36
C GLY A 290 -4.54 42.87 7.78
N GLY A 291 -3.67 42.13 8.48
CA GLY A 291 -2.39 41.66 7.91
C GLY A 291 -2.53 40.36 7.09
N PRO A 292 -1.73 40.14 6.02
CA PRO A 292 -1.77 38.90 5.25
C PRO A 292 -1.42 37.70 6.16
N VAL A 293 -2.14 36.60 5.99
CA VAL A 293 -1.90 35.33 6.71
C VAL A 293 -0.45 34.92 6.47
N ALA A 294 0.40 35.07 7.49
CA ALA A 294 1.82 34.78 7.35
C ALA A 294 2.03 33.30 7.00
N ALA A 295 2.73 33.06 5.89
CA ALA A 295 3.02 31.73 5.36
C ALA A 295 3.69 30.84 6.42
N SER A 296 3.05 29.73 6.77
CA SER A 296 3.60 28.72 7.67
C SER A 296 3.91 27.46 6.88
N SER A 297 5.15 26.96 6.98
CA SER A 297 5.48 25.63 6.48
C SER A 297 4.73 24.57 7.27
N VAL A 298 4.10 23.62 6.57
CA VAL A 298 3.38 22.49 7.18
C VAL A 298 4.02 21.19 6.68
N TYR A 299 4.32 20.29 7.60
CA TYR A 299 4.88 18.97 7.33
C TYR A 299 4.29 17.96 8.29
N ALA A 300 4.53 16.67 8.07
CA ALA A 300 4.02 15.63 8.95
C ALA A 300 4.99 14.47 9.14
N TYR A 301 4.70 13.65 10.15
CA TYR A 301 5.33 12.37 10.42
C TYR A 301 4.28 11.28 10.50
N ILE A 302 4.60 10.12 9.93
CA ILE A 302 3.95 8.85 10.22
C ILE A 302 4.98 7.99 10.94
N GLY A 303 4.73 7.67 12.20
CA GLY A 303 5.68 7.03 13.11
C GLY A 303 6.42 7.99 14.03
N SER A 304 7.47 7.46 14.64
CA SER A 304 8.20 8.09 15.73
C SER A 304 9.32 8.95 15.16
N ALA A 305 9.07 10.25 15.06
CA ALA A 305 10.12 11.20 14.65
C ALA A 305 11.35 11.09 15.58
N PRO A 306 12.56 11.45 15.11
CA PRO A 306 13.78 11.39 15.93
C PRO A 306 13.68 12.11 17.29
N THR A 307 12.83 13.14 17.37
CA THR A 307 12.51 13.86 18.62
C THR A 307 11.84 12.96 19.68
N TYR A 308 11.06 11.96 19.27
CA TYR A 308 10.37 11.04 20.16
C TYR A 308 11.19 9.77 20.46
N ARG A 309 12.51 9.82 20.22
CA ARG A 309 13.38 8.65 20.33
C ARG A 309 13.33 8.04 21.73
N ARG A 310 12.92 6.78 21.79
CA ARG A 310 12.91 5.96 23.01
C ARG A 310 12.91 4.48 22.64
N LEU A 311 13.89 3.72 23.15
CA LEU A 311 13.95 2.28 22.91
C LEU A 311 12.66 1.59 23.39
N SER A 312 12.09 0.75 22.52
CA SER A 312 10.86 0.03 22.82
C SER A 312 10.77 -1.24 21.99
N ARG A 313 10.09 -2.26 22.50
CA ARG A 313 9.78 -3.49 21.77
C ARG A 313 8.61 -3.31 20.80
N LEU A 314 8.07 -2.10 20.70
CA LEU A 314 7.03 -1.75 19.74
C LEU A 314 7.49 -2.07 18.31
N VAL A 315 6.71 -2.92 17.64
CA VAL A 315 6.83 -3.21 16.20
C VAL A 315 5.47 -3.04 15.56
N TRP A 316 5.37 -2.17 14.57
CA TRP A 316 4.13 -1.94 13.84
C TRP A 316 4.39 -1.62 12.38
N ARG A 317 3.37 -1.78 11.56
CA ARG A 317 3.41 -1.67 10.10
C ARG A 317 2.42 -0.62 9.64
N GLN A 318 2.90 0.30 8.82
CA GLN A 318 2.10 1.26 8.08
C GLN A 318 1.83 0.73 6.68
N GLY A 319 0.57 0.54 6.34
CA GLY A 319 0.10 0.19 5.01
C GLY A 319 -0.28 1.45 4.23
N VAL A 320 -1.25 1.30 3.33
CA VAL A 320 -1.75 2.38 2.48
C VAL A 320 -2.45 3.46 3.31
N CYS A 321 -2.14 4.72 3.07
CA CYS A 321 -2.82 5.84 3.73
C CYS A 321 -3.08 7.01 2.78
N HIS A 322 -4.15 7.76 3.06
CA HIS A 322 -4.58 8.94 2.32
C HIS A 322 -4.89 10.10 3.26
N LEU A 323 -4.49 11.31 2.88
CA LEU A 323 -4.87 12.56 3.54
C LEU A 323 -5.61 13.45 2.55
N LEU A 324 -6.80 13.91 2.94
CA LEU A 324 -7.78 14.54 2.06
C LEU A 324 -8.29 15.85 2.67
N GLU A 325 -8.46 16.87 1.84
CA GLU A 325 -9.10 18.16 2.16
C GLU A 325 -10.62 18.08 2.00
N ASP A 326 -11.21 16.99 2.47
CA ASP A 326 -12.65 16.82 2.48
C ASP A 326 -13.06 15.91 3.60
N VAL A 327 -14.35 15.92 3.93
CA VAL A 327 -14.94 14.98 4.89
C VAL A 327 -15.49 13.79 4.11
N LEU A 328 -14.88 12.62 4.27
CA LEU A 328 -15.36 11.39 3.63
C LEU A 328 -16.75 11.02 4.14
N SER A 329 -17.64 10.65 3.22
CA SER A 329 -18.96 10.12 3.56
C SER A 329 -18.84 8.69 4.12
N PRO A 330 -19.79 8.23 4.96
CA PRO A 330 -19.78 6.85 5.47
C PRO A 330 -19.73 5.78 4.36
N ALA A 331 -20.41 6.02 3.23
CA ALA A 331 -20.38 5.15 2.06
C ALA A 331 -18.98 5.11 1.42
N ALA A 332 -18.32 6.25 1.28
CA ALA A 332 -16.95 6.33 0.78
C ALA A 332 -15.96 5.59 1.71
N VAL A 333 -16.13 5.71 3.03
CA VAL A 333 -15.31 4.97 4.01
C VAL A 333 -15.50 3.46 3.87
N THR A 334 -16.74 3.01 3.69
CA THR A 334 -17.06 1.58 3.53
C THR A 334 -16.46 1.04 2.24
N LEU A 335 -16.57 1.79 1.13
CA LEU A 335 -15.93 1.45 -0.14
C LEU A 335 -14.41 1.36 0.00
N LEU A 336 -13.78 2.33 0.68
CA LEU A 336 -12.33 2.34 0.89
C LEU A 336 -11.84 1.15 1.70
N HIS A 337 -12.61 0.73 2.69
CA HIS A 337 -12.33 -0.50 3.45
C HIS A 337 -12.41 -1.74 2.55
N GLN A 338 -13.44 -1.84 1.70
CA GLN A 338 -13.63 -2.97 0.79
C GLN A 338 -12.53 -3.08 -0.29
N LEU A 339 -11.89 -1.96 -0.68
CA LEU A 339 -10.72 -1.97 -1.56
C LEU A 339 -9.49 -2.62 -0.93
N GLY A 340 -9.43 -2.67 0.41
CA GLY A 340 -8.41 -3.39 1.16
C GLY A 340 -7.04 -2.70 1.23
N PRO A 341 -6.07 -3.29 1.97
CA PRO A 341 -4.74 -2.74 2.19
C PRO A 341 -3.83 -2.80 0.96
N THR A 342 -4.25 -3.48 -0.11
CA THR A 342 -3.52 -3.58 -1.39
C THR A 342 -3.90 -2.48 -2.38
N TYR A 343 -4.82 -1.58 -2.03
CA TYR A 343 -5.28 -0.51 -2.93
C TYR A 343 -4.14 0.45 -3.30
N THR A 344 -3.87 0.61 -4.60
CA THR A 344 -2.79 1.47 -5.12
C THR A 344 -3.30 2.73 -5.83
N GLY A 345 -4.62 2.91 -5.91
CA GLY A 345 -5.22 4.02 -6.68
C GLY A 345 -5.21 5.35 -5.95
N SER A 346 -5.65 6.40 -6.65
CA SER A 346 -5.70 7.80 -6.18
C SER A 346 -7.13 8.28 -5.86
N LEU A 347 -8.06 7.35 -5.62
CA LEU A 347 -9.49 7.59 -5.32
C LEU A 347 -10.32 8.17 -6.47
N GLN A 348 -9.75 8.29 -7.68
CA GLN A 348 -10.43 8.84 -8.86
C GLN A 348 -11.28 7.82 -9.63
N ALA A 349 -10.91 6.55 -9.58
CA ALA A 349 -11.65 5.46 -10.21
C ALA A 349 -11.51 4.17 -9.37
N PRO A 350 -11.99 4.16 -8.11
CA PRO A 350 -11.91 2.97 -7.28
C PRO A 350 -12.76 1.86 -7.89
N GLN A 351 -12.16 0.68 -8.02
CA GLN A 351 -12.81 -0.47 -8.62
C GLN A 351 -12.79 -1.63 -7.64
N LEU A 352 -13.97 -2.09 -7.23
CA LEU A 352 -14.13 -3.36 -6.56
C LEU A 352 -14.01 -4.49 -7.57
N GLN A 353 -13.45 -5.62 -7.14
CA GLN A 353 -13.26 -6.76 -8.04
C GLN A 353 -14.59 -7.23 -8.64
N GLY A 354 -14.65 -7.34 -9.97
CA GLY A 354 -15.85 -7.77 -10.70
C GLY A 354 -16.93 -6.70 -10.89
N CYS A 355 -16.67 -5.46 -10.47
CA CYS A 355 -17.54 -4.31 -10.70
C CYS A 355 -16.88 -3.32 -11.67
N ASP A 356 -17.70 -2.49 -12.32
CA ASP A 356 -17.20 -1.34 -13.07
C ASP A 356 -16.52 -0.32 -12.14
N ALA A 357 -15.66 0.52 -12.71
CA ALA A 357 -15.02 1.58 -11.96
C ALA A 357 -16.08 2.54 -11.40
N SER A 358 -16.04 2.76 -10.09
CA SER A 358 -16.88 3.77 -9.45
C SER A 358 -16.40 5.18 -9.83
N PRO A 359 -17.28 6.18 -9.79
CA PRO A 359 -16.87 7.57 -9.98
C PRO A 359 -15.85 8.00 -8.91
N ALA A 360 -15.17 9.12 -9.19
CA ALA A 360 -14.23 9.71 -8.24
C ALA A 360 -14.88 9.92 -6.88
N MET A 361 -14.27 9.37 -5.83
CA MET A 361 -14.77 9.50 -4.46
C MET A 361 -14.57 10.93 -3.93
N VAL A 362 -13.49 11.57 -4.38
CA VAL A 362 -13.03 12.88 -3.94
C VAL A 362 -12.43 13.60 -5.15
N PRO A 363 -12.75 14.89 -5.37
CA PRO A 363 -12.12 15.68 -6.43
C PRO A 363 -10.59 15.66 -6.36
N GLU A 364 -9.94 15.68 -7.52
CA GLU A 364 -8.48 15.59 -7.65
C GLU A 364 -7.75 16.61 -6.77
N GLU A 365 -8.20 17.85 -6.77
CA GLU A 365 -7.61 18.98 -6.05
C GLU A 365 -7.59 18.80 -4.53
N LYS A 366 -8.55 18.02 -4.00
CA LYS A 366 -8.73 17.78 -2.57
C LYS A 366 -7.91 16.60 -2.04
N VAL A 367 -7.29 15.79 -2.90
CA VAL A 367 -6.39 14.71 -2.45
C VAL A 367 -5.01 15.31 -2.14
N MET A 368 -4.61 15.44 -0.87
CA MET A 368 -3.29 16.01 -0.51
C MET A 368 -2.17 15.00 -0.69
N LEU A 369 -2.42 13.77 -0.22
CA LEU A 369 -1.40 12.73 -0.07
C LEU A 369 -2.04 11.36 -0.20
N GLY A 370 -1.41 10.49 -0.98
CA GLY A 370 -1.62 9.04 -0.93
C GLY A 370 -0.27 8.34 -0.85
N LEU A 371 -0.07 7.47 0.13
CA LEU A 371 1.18 6.72 0.28
C LEU A 371 0.91 5.24 0.16
N ASN A 372 1.76 4.57 -0.61
CA ASN A 372 1.78 3.13 -0.76
C ASN A 372 3.24 2.67 -0.86
N ALA A 373 3.63 1.71 -0.04
CA ALA A 373 5.02 1.25 0.04
C ALA A 373 5.55 0.62 -1.27
N ALA A 374 4.66 0.23 -2.18
CA ALA A 374 5.02 -0.24 -3.53
C ALA A 374 5.65 0.87 -4.40
N ALA A 375 5.34 2.13 -4.14
CA ALA A 375 5.86 3.28 -4.88
C ALA A 375 7.19 3.81 -4.26
N LEU A 376 8.14 2.90 -3.99
CA LEU A 376 9.43 3.23 -3.40
C LEU A 376 10.48 3.59 -4.47
N SER A 377 11.31 4.58 -4.20
CA SER A 377 12.50 4.91 -5.00
C SER A 377 13.67 5.34 -4.14
N HIS A 378 14.88 5.28 -4.71
CA HIS A 378 16.12 5.67 -4.07
C HIS A 378 16.69 6.94 -4.72
N PHE A 379 16.87 7.99 -3.92
CA PHE A 379 17.39 9.28 -4.34
C PHE A 379 18.64 9.66 -3.54
N THR A 380 19.30 10.73 -3.95
CA THR A 380 20.29 11.45 -3.13
C THR A 380 19.74 12.86 -2.86
N LEU A 381 20.27 13.61 -1.89
CA LEU A 381 19.80 14.98 -1.65
C LEU A 381 19.93 15.88 -2.89
N SER A 382 20.98 15.69 -3.70
CA SER A 382 21.18 16.39 -4.97
C SER A 382 20.06 16.06 -5.97
N LYS A 383 19.71 14.77 -6.12
CA LYS A 383 18.60 14.38 -6.99
C LYS A 383 17.27 14.94 -6.48
N ILE A 384 17.02 14.92 -5.16
CA ILE A 384 15.80 15.50 -4.57
C ILE A 384 15.73 17.01 -4.87
N ARG A 385 16.84 17.72 -4.69
CA ARG A 385 16.95 19.14 -5.01
C ARG A 385 16.62 19.43 -6.48
N LYS A 386 17.07 18.56 -7.39
CA LYS A 386 16.88 18.72 -8.84
C LYS A 386 15.48 18.34 -9.32
N PHE A 387 14.91 17.26 -8.80
CA PHE A 387 13.61 16.72 -9.27
C PHE A 387 12.41 17.29 -8.52
N TYR A 388 12.59 17.77 -7.29
CA TYR A 388 11.51 18.32 -6.46
C TYR A 388 11.79 19.79 -6.15
N SER A 389 12.38 20.09 -5.00
CA SER A 389 12.67 21.45 -4.58
C SER A 389 13.90 21.54 -3.68
N LYS A 390 14.53 22.71 -3.67
CA LYS A 390 15.62 23.04 -2.74
C LYS A 390 15.13 23.12 -1.29
N VAL A 391 13.88 23.55 -1.08
CA VAL A 391 13.24 23.65 0.23
C VAL A 391 13.09 22.26 0.85
N ASP A 392 12.53 21.30 0.10
CA ASP A 392 12.36 19.93 0.58
C ASP A 392 13.70 19.24 0.81
N SER A 393 14.66 19.41 -0.11
CA SER A 393 16.02 18.87 0.05
C SER A 393 16.67 19.34 1.35
N LYS A 394 16.55 20.63 1.70
CA LYS A 394 17.08 21.17 2.96
C LYS A 394 16.32 20.64 4.18
N ALA A 395 14.99 20.54 4.11
CA ALA A 395 14.17 19.99 5.19
C ALA A 395 14.53 18.52 5.49
N ILE A 396 14.70 17.72 4.43
CA ILE A 396 15.10 16.31 4.53
C ILE A 396 16.52 16.17 5.09
N ALA A 397 17.47 16.98 4.62
CA ALA A 397 18.83 17.00 5.15
C ALA A 397 18.85 17.26 6.67
N LYS A 398 18.03 18.22 7.14
CA LYS A 398 17.87 18.52 8.57
C LYS A 398 17.35 17.31 9.36
N GLN A 399 16.38 16.56 8.84
CA GLN A 399 15.83 15.37 9.51
C GLN A 399 16.83 14.21 9.55
N LEU A 400 17.68 14.07 8.54
CA LEU A 400 18.70 13.03 8.46
C LEU A 400 20.01 13.38 9.17
N GLY A 401 20.15 14.61 9.68
CA GLY A 401 21.41 15.09 10.28
C GLY A 401 22.55 15.23 9.27
N MET A 402 22.23 15.44 7.99
CA MET A 402 23.18 15.51 6.89
C MET A 402 23.45 16.95 6.46
N SER A 403 24.62 17.19 5.86
CA SER A 403 24.87 18.47 5.18
C SER A 403 23.92 18.60 3.99
N SER A 404 23.50 19.83 3.66
CA SER A 404 22.61 20.06 2.51
C SER A 404 23.25 19.67 1.18
N HIS A 405 24.58 19.65 1.09
CA HIS A 405 25.35 19.34 -0.13
C HIS A 405 25.76 17.87 -0.26
N GLU A 406 25.41 17.03 0.72
CA GLU A 406 25.74 15.61 0.73
C GLU A 406 25.05 14.87 -0.45
N ASN A 407 25.78 13.99 -1.14
CA ASN A 407 25.28 13.31 -2.35
C ASN A 407 25.58 11.80 -2.40
N ALA A 408 26.25 11.22 -1.41
CA ALA A 408 26.55 9.79 -1.45
C ALA A 408 25.43 8.94 -0.84
N THR A 409 24.77 9.45 0.19
CA THR A 409 23.81 8.67 0.98
C THR A 409 22.51 8.40 0.19
N PRO A 410 22.12 7.12 -0.02
CA PRO A 410 20.87 6.78 -0.64
C PRO A 410 19.70 7.02 0.31
N ILE A 411 18.73 7.82 -0.13
CA ILE A 411 17.52 8.19 0.59
C ILE A 411 16.34 7.44 -0.04
N ARG A 412 15.61 6.70 0.79
CA ARG A 412 14.39 5.99 0.40
C ARG A 412 13.20 6.95 0.44
N VAL A 413 12.48 7.08 -0.67
CA VAL A 413 11.32 7.95 -0.84
C VAL A 413 10.13 7.11 -1.32
N VAL A 414 9.03 7.15 -0.56
CA VAL A 414 7.72 6.61 -0.95
C VAL A 414 6.94 7.74 -1.62
N HIS A 415 6.66 7.63 -2.92
CA HIS A 415 6.04 8.71 -3.68
C HIS A 415 4.58 8.94 -3.33
N ASN A 416 4.17 10.20 -3.42
CA ASN A 416 2.77 10.58 -3.33
C ASN A 416 1.99 10.09 -4.57
N SER A 417 1.05 9.17 -4.40
CA SER A 417 0.21 8.66 -5.49
C SER A 417 -0.68 9.74 -6.11
N ALA A 418 -0.95 10.83 -5.39
CA ALA A 418 -1.72 11.97 -5.88
C ALA A 418 -0.88 13.00 -6.68
N GLY A 419 0.41 12.73 -6.90
CA GLY A 419 1.32 13.71 -7.50
C GLY A 419 1.02 14.11 -8.95
N HIS A 420 0.28 13.28 -9.67
CA HIS A 420 -0.14 13.53 -11.05
C HIS A 420 -1.52 14.19 -11.17
N LEU A 421 -2.24 14.38 -10.04
CA LEU A 421 -3.59 14.93 -10.02
C LEU A 421 -3.58 16.44 -10.19
N ASN A 422 -4.60 16.98 -10.85
CA ASN A 422 -4.78 18.42 -11.01
C ASN A 422 -5.08 19.09 -9.66
N GLY A 423 -4.73 20.37 -9.52
CA GLY A 423 -5.00 21.16 -8.31
C GLY A 423 -3.74 21.73 -7.65
N PRO A 424 -3.86 22.26 -6.42
CA PRO A 424 -2.77 22.98 -5.76
C PRO A 424 -1.61 22.06 -5.39
N ALA A 425 -0.43 22.65 -5.14
CA ALA A 425 0.78 21.91 -4.83
C ALA A 425 0.62 20.98 -3.61
N ARG A 426 1.34 19.85 -3.61
CA ARG A 426 1.22 18.76 -2.62
C ARG A 426 2.59 18.30 -2.15
N SER A 427 2.63 17.47 -1.11
CA SER A 427 3.88 16.81 -0.71
C SER A 427 4.41 15.89 -1.80
N MET A 428 5.72 15.81 -1.95
CA MET A 428 6.38 14.83 -2.84
C MET A 428 6.16 13.37 -2.41
N GLY A 429 5.84 13.14 -1.13
CA GLY A 429 5.67 11.81 -0.55
C GLY A 429 6.32 11.68 0.82
N GLY A 430 6.60 10.44 1.22
CA GLY A 430 7.22 10.12 2.51
C GLY A 430 8.68 9.68 2.39
N VAL A 431 9.56 10.41 3.06
CA VAL A 431 10.97 10.06 3.19
C VAL A 431 11.16 9.14 4.38
N VAL A 432 11.79 7.99 4.16
CA VAL A 432 12.03 7.00 5.22
C VAL A 432 13.17 7.48 6.11
N ILE A 433 12.86 7.76 7.38
CA ILE A 433 13.81 8.17 8.42
C ILE A 433 13.97 7.01 9.42
N GLY A 434 15.21 6.59 9.63
CA GLY A 434 15.60 5.45 10.47
C GLY A 434 16.62 4.58 9.75
N TYR A 435 17.61 4.08 10.48
CA TYR A 435 18.78 3.42 9.90
C TYR A 435 18.64 1.90 9.93
N LEU A 436 18.29 1.34 11.09
CA LEU A 436 18.20 -0.11 11.33
C LEU A 436 16.76 -0.58 11.51
N GLY A 437 15.95 0.22 12.22
CA GLY A 437 14.60 -0.18 12.64
C GLY A 437 13.51 0.02 11.60
N VAL A 438 13.80 0.62 10.43
CA VAL A 438 12.78 0.95 9.43
C VAL A 438 13.00 0.22 8.12
N ARG A 439 12.03 -0.64 7.79
CA ARG A 439 12.07 -1.52 6.63
C ARG A 439 10.87 -1.27 5.73
N VAL A 440 11.10 -1.21 4.42
CA VAL A 440 10.02 -1.08 3.43
C VAL A 440 9.87 -2.41 2.72
N PHE A 441 8.68 -2.99 2.80
CA PHE A 441 8.35 -4.27 2.19
C PHE A 441 7.36 -4.04 1.06
N CYS A 442 7.69 -4.56 -0.12
CA CYS A 442 6.79 -4.65 -1.25
C CYS A 442 6.73 -6.11 -1.69
N PRO A 443 5.83 -6.92 -1.09
CA PRO A 443 5.69 -8.32 -1.48
C PRO A 443 5.41 -8.44 -2.98
N ARG A 444 6.21 -9.25 -3.66
CA ARG A 444 5.98 -9.67 -5.06
C ARG A 444 5.71 -11.16 -5.08
N PRO A 445 4.45 -11.59 -4.82
CA PRO A 445 4.12 -12.99 -4.80
C PRO A 445 4.37 -13.61 -6.18
N VAL A 446 4.91 -14.83 -6.20
CA VAL A 446 5.27 -15.53 -7.44
C VAL A 446 4.08 -15.62 -8.42
N ALA A 447 2.86 -15.79 -7.92
CA ALA A 447 1.65 -15.81 -8.75
C ALA A 447 1.46 -14.50 -9.55
N ALA A 448 1.80 -13.34 -8.98
CA ALA A 448 1.75 -12.07 -9.69
C ALA A 448 2.90 -11.91 -10.69
N VAL A 449 4.10 -12.38 -10.33
CA VAL A 449 5.27 -12.35 -11.25
C VAL A 449 5.04 -13.25 -12.46
N ILE A 450 4.41 -14.42 -12.29
CA ILE A 450 4.04 -15.32 -13.39
C ILE A 450 3.16 -14.61 -14.43
N GLN A 451 2.25 -13.72 -14.02
CA GLN A 451 1.43 -12.95 -14.96
C GLN A 451 2.29 -12.12 -15.93
N THR A 452 3.37 -11.51 -15.43
CA THR A 452 4.29 -10.73 -16.27
C THR A 452 5.09 -11.56 -17.28
N LEU A 453 5.23 -12.88 -17.06
CA LEU A 453 6.00 -13.78 -17.92
C LEU A 453 5.17 -14.48 -19.00
N GLY A 454 3.84 -14.35 -18.96
CA GLY A 454 2.92 -15.08 -19.84
C GLY A 454 1.76 -15.76 -19.10
N GLY A 455 1.67 -15.58 -17.78
CA GLY A 455 0.52 -15.97 -16.97
C GLY A 455 0.27 -17.47 -16.94
N VAL A 456 -0.99 -17.84 -17.12
CA VAL A 456 -1.44 -19.24 -17.02
C VAL A 456 -0.90 -20.11 -18.15
N SER A 457 -0.57 -19.54 -19.30
CA SER A 457 0.01 -20.27 -20.43
C SER A 457 1.37 -20.89 -20.09
N VAL A 458 2.18 -20.20 -19.27
CA VAL A 458 3.46 -20.74 -18.77
C VAL A 458 3.22 -21.96 -17.90
N MET A 459 2.21 -21.91 -17.03
CA MET A 459 1.84 -23.03 -16.16
C MET A 459 1.26 -24.20 -16.95
N LEU A 460 0.43 -23.96 -17.96
CA LEU A 460 -0.05 -24.97 -18.90
C LEU A 460 1.10 -25.60 -19.70
N GLY A 461 2.12 -24.81 -20.05
CA GLY A 461 3.36 -25.30 -20.65
C GLY A 461 4.09 -26.30 -19.76
N LEU A 462 4.15 -26.07 -18.44
CA LEU A 462 4.73 -27.04 -17.49
C LEU A 462 3.96 -28.37 -17.46
N VAL A 463 2.64 -28.32 -17.62
CA VAL A 463 1.79 -29.53 -17.74
C VAL A 463 2.02 -30.22 -19.08
N ALA A 464 2.18 -29.48 -20.17
CA ALA A 464 2.45 -30.05 -21.49
C ALA A 464 3.80 -30.80 -21.54
N MET A 465 4.82 -30.23 -20.90
CA MET A 465 6.19 -30.76 -20.89
C MET A 465 6.42 -31.93 -19.93
N SER A 466 5.48 -32.27 -19.04
CA SER A 466 5.65 -33.36 -18.07
C SER A 466 5.70 -34.73 -18.77
N THR A 467 6.72 -35.53 -18.49
CA THR A 467 6.94 -36.87 -19.09
C THR A 467 6.59 -38.01 -18.15
N ASP A 468 6.44 -37.74 -16.85
CA ASP A 468 6.21 -38.72 -15.80
C ASP A 468 5.08 -38.27 -14.86
N GLY A 469 4.57 -39.19 -14.04
CA GLY A 469 3.45 -38.92 -13.15
C GLY A 469 3.77 -37.90 -12.04
N GLU A 470 5.03 -37.83 -11.58
CA GLU A 470 5.45 -36.92 -10.52
C GLU A 470 5.55 -35.48 -11.03
N THR A 471 6.18 -35.28 -12.19
CA THR A 471 6.25 -33.97 -12.86
C THR A 471 4.86 -33.48 -13.26
N LEU A 472 3.98 -34.37 -13.76
CA LEU A 472 2.61 -34.01 -14.07
C LEU A 472 1.85 -33.53 -12.82
N TYR A 473 1.96 -34.29 -11.71
CA TYR A 473 1.34 -33.90 -10.44
C TYR A 473 1.86 -32.56 -9.92
N ALA A 474 3.18 -32.35 -9.92
CA ALA A 474 3.79 -31.11 -9.46
C ALA A 474 3.36 -29.90 -10.32
N SER A 475 3.29 -30.05 -11.65
CA SER A 475 2.85 -29.01 -12.57
C SER A 475 1.37 -28.64 -12.38
N VAL A 476 0.49 -29.63 -12.27
CA VAL A 476 -0.94 -29.39 -12.03
C VAL A 476 -1.17 -28.75 -10.65
N LYS A 477 -0.38 -29.16 -9.64
CA LYS A 477 -0.43 -28.56 -8.31
C LYS A 477 0.03 -27.10 -8.33
N ALA A 478 1.13 -26.79 -9.02
CA ALA A 478 1.60 -25.42 -9.18
C ALA A 478 0.55 -24.53 -9.89
N LEU A 479 -0.02 -25.02 -10.99
CA LEU A 479 -1.12 -24.35 -11.70
C LEU A 479 -2.32 -24.10 -10.75
N SER A 480 -2.73 -25.12 -9.98
CA SER A 480 -3.83 -25.00 -9.02
C SER A 480 -3.55 -23.97 -7.93
N CYS A 481 -2.32 -23.95 -7.39
CA CYS A 481 -1.91 -22.96 -6.41
C CYS A 481 -1.94 -21.53 -6.98
N VAL A 482 -1.46 -21.33 -8.21
CA VAL A 482 -1.48 -20.00 -8.88
C VAL A 482 -2.90 -19.53 -9.16
N ILE A 483 -3.78 -20.41 -9.66
CA ILE A 483 -5.19 -20.09 -9.92
C ILE A 483 -5.92 -19.76 -8.60
N ARG A 484 -5.61 -20.45 -7.51
CA ARG A 484 -6.25 -20.20 -6.20
C ARG A 484 -5.75 -18.92 -5.54
N THR A 485 -4.52 -18.49 -5.81
CA THR A 485 -3.89 -17.31 -5.18
C THR A 485 -3.98 -16.03 -6.00
N SER A 486 -4.38 -16.10 -7.28
CA SER A 486 -4.46 -14.95 -8.17
C SER A 486 -5.77 -14.91 -8.95
N ASN A 487 -6.60 -13.89 -8.70
CA ASN A 487 -7.82 -13.65 -9.47
C ASN A 487 -7.50 -13.41 -10.97
N THR A 488 -6.44 -12.65 -11.28
CA THR A 488 -5.98 -12.46 -12.67
C THR A 488 -5.68 -13.79 -13.37
N ALA A 489 -5.15 -14.79 -12.64
CA ALA A 489 -4.95 -16.13 -13.20
C ALA A 489 -6.28 -16.84 -13.46
N GLN A 490 -7.25 -16.74 -12.55
CA GLN A 490 -8.59 -17.29 -12.75
C GLN A 490 -9.27 -16.72 -13.99
N VAL A 491 -9.29 -15.39 -14.14
CA VAL A 491 -9.87 -14.70 -15.30
C VAL A 491 -9.13 -15.10 -16.58
N SER A 492 -7.80 -15.18 -16.53
CA SER A 492 -7.01 -15.59 -17.70
C SER A 492 -7.32 -17.02 -18.12
N MET A 493 -7.54 -17.97 -17.19
CA MET A 493 -7.91 -19.36 -17.52
C MET A 493 -9.23 -19.43 -18.28
N VAL A 494 -10.22 -18.59 -17.95
CA VAL A 494 -11.48 -18.54 -18.70
C VAL A 494 -11.24 -17.87 -20.06
N ARG A 495 -10.56 -16.72 -20.07
CA ARG A 495 -10.34 -15.93 -21.30
C ARG A 495 -9.59 -16.70 -22.39
N CYS A 496 -8.64 -17.55 -22.02
CA CYS A 496 -7.86 -18.33 -22.98
C CYS A 496 -8.35 -19.78 -23.17
N SER A 497 -9.55 -20.13 -22.68
CA SER A 497 -10.04 -21.52 -22.65
C SER A 497 -9.00 -22.48 -22.04
N GLY A 498 -8.32 -22.01 -21.00
CA GLY A 498 -7.24 -22.72 -20.33
C GLY A 498 -7.70 -23.99 -19.64
N TYR A 499 -8.94 -24.06 -19.15
CA TYR A 499 -9.51 -25.29 -18.57
C TYR A 499 -9.68 -26.38 -19.64
N GLN A 500 -10.21 -26.03 -20.81
CA GLN A 500 -10.31 -26.93 -21.97
C GLN A 500 -8.91 -27.38 -22.45
N THR A 501 -7.95 -26.45 -22.50
CA THR A 501 -6.56 -26.76 -22.85
C THR A 501 -5.95 -27.75 -21.86
N LEU A 502 -6.18 -27.54 -20.55
CA LEU A 502 -5.74 -28.45 -19.51
C LEU A 502 -6.37 -29.85 -19.67
N ALA A 503 -7.68 -29.92 -19.98
CA ALA A 503 -8.38 -31.18 -20.23
C ALA A 503 -7.73 -31.95 -21.39
N GLN A 504 -7.45 -31.27 -22.49
CA GLN A 504 -6.82 -31.88 -23.66
C GLN A 504 -5.38 -32.35 -23.38
N LEU A 505 -4.60 -31.59 -22.60
CA LEU A 505 -3.26 -31.99 -22.17
C LEU A 505 -3.30 -33.24 -21.28
N LEU A 506 -4.26 -33.31 -20.34
CA LEU A 506 -4.44 -34.48 -19.47
C LEU A 506 -4.96 -35.69 -20.24
N ARG A 507 -5.85 -35.51 -21.22
CA ARG A 507 -6.35 -36.59 -22.10
C ARG A 507 -5.22 -37.21 -22.94
N ARG A 508 -4.23 -36.44 -23.36
CA ARG A 508 -3.03 -36.97 -24.03
C ARG A 508 -2.08 -37.72 -23.09
N LYS A 509 -2.24 -37.55 -21.77
CA LYS A 509 -1.38 -38.12 -20.73
C LYS A 509 -2.16 -39.02 -19.75
N LEU A 510 -3.22 -39.69 -20.23
CA LEU A 510 -4.08 -40.56 -19.43
C LEU A 510 -3.31 -41.64 -18.64
N GLU A 511 -2.17 -42.08 -19.17
CA GLU A 511 -1.31 -43.11 -18.59
C GLU A 511 -0.60 -42.65 -17.31
N LEU A 512 -0.39 -41.34 -17.19
CA LEU A 512 0.31 -40.69 -16.08
C LEU A 512 -0.65 -40.19 -14.99
N LEU A 513 -1.97 -40.26 -15.22
CA LEU A 513 -2.98 -39.80 -14.28
C LEU A 513 -3.05 -40.71 -13.05
N ASN A 514 -3.09 -40.07 -11.88
CA ASN A 514 -3.32 -40.74 -10.59
C ASN A 514 -4.49 -40.06 -9.85
N SER A 515 -4.92 -40.68 -8.74
CA SER A 515 -6.02 -40.16 -7.91
C SER A 515 -5.76 -38.74 -7.39
N HIS A 516 -4.50 -38.40 -7.08
CA HIS A 516 -4.13 -37.09 -6.57
C HIS A 516 -4.22 -35.98 -7.62
N ILE A 517 -3.88 -36.25 -8.88
CA ILE A 517 -4.06 -35.30 -9.99
C ILE A 517 -5.54 -35.02 -10.22
N LEU A 518 -6.39 -36.06 -10.16
CA LEU A 518 -7.84 -35.89 -10.25
C LEU A 518 -8.38 -35.05 -9.10
N GLN A 519 -7.92 -35.29 -7.86
CA GLN A 519 -8.28 -34.46 -6.69
C GLN A 519 -7.91 -32.99 -6.90
N LEU A 520 -6.77 -32.69 -7.52
CA LEU A 520 -6.39 -31.31 -7.84
C LEU A 520 -7.33 -30.69 -8.90
N CYS A 521 -7.73 -31.46 -9.91
CA CYS A 521 -8.70 -31.02 -10.92
C CYS A 521 -10.07 -30.74 -10.31
N LEU A 522 -10.57 -31.62 -9.44
CA LEU A 522 -11.78 -31.36 -8.67
C LEU A 522 -11.61 -30.13 -7.75
N GLY A 523 -10.42 -29.97 -7.17
CA GLY A 523 -10.05 -28.80 -6.36
C GLY A 523 -10.10 -27.46 -7.12
N LEU A 524 -9.97 -27.47 -8.45
CA LEU A 524 -10.15 -26.29 -9.32
C LEU A 524 -11.63 -25.95 -9.55
N VAL A 525 -12.50 -26.96 -9.58
CA VAL A 525 -13.96 -26.79 -9.68
C VAL A 525 -14.54 -26.21 -8.39
N THR A 526 -14.03 -26.68 -7.25
CA THR A 526 -14.43 -26.16 -5.94
C THR A 526 -13.80 -24.82 -5.59
N ALA A 527 -12.80 -24.36 -6.35
CA ALA A 527 -12.22 -23.04 -6.15
C ALA A 527 -13.25 -21.99 -6.55
N ALA A 528 -13.75 -21.21 -5.58
CA ALA A 528 -14.73 -20.16 -5.85
C ALA A 528 -14.20 -19.17 -6.89
N HIS A 529 -15.01 -18.93 -7.92
CA HIS A 529 -14.70 -17.94 -8.95
C HIS A 529 -15.20 -16.57 -8.49
N HIS A 530 -14.28 -15.64 -8.23
CA HIS A 530 -14.62 -14.29 -7.75
C HIS A 530 -15.09 -13.32 -8.86
N GLY A 531 -15.53 -13.85 -10.00
CA GLY A 531 -15.94 -13.09 -11.19
C GLY A 531 -17.41 -13.22 -11.59
N GLY A 532 -18.26 -13.85 -10.76
CA GLY A 532 -19.70 -13.87 -11.03
C GLY A 532 -20.29 -12.46 -10.88
N SER A 533 -20.70 -11.86 -12.01
CA SER A 533 -21.56 -10.68 -12.05
C SER A 533 -22.65 -10.75 -10.97
N ALA A 534 -23.07 -9.61 -10.41
CA ALA A 534 -24.21 -9.54 -9.49
C ALA A 534 -25.48 -10.26 -10.02
N ASN A 535 -25.58 -10.52 -11.33
CA ASN A 535 -26.61 -11.39 -11.92
C ASN A 535 -26.54 -12.87 -11.52
N ALA A 536 -25.38 -13.40 -11.12
CA ALA A 536 -25.27 -14.76 -10.58
C ALA A 536 -25.87 -14.88 -9.16
N LYS A 537 -26.02 -13.77 -8.43
CA LYS A 537 -26.78 -13.75 -7.17
C LYS A 537 -28.29 -13.82 -7.38
N LEU A 538 -28.81 -13.38 -8.53
CA LEU A 538 -30.25 -13.40 -8.81
C LEU A 538 -30.75 -14.78 -9.27
N ILE A 539 -29.88 -15.66 -9.78
CA ILE A 539 -30.22 -17.05 -10.14
C ILE A 539 -30.08 -17.99 -8.93
N ASN A 540 -29.45 -17.54 -7.84
CA ASN A 540 -29.10 -18.36 -6.67
C ASN A 540 -30.18 -18.48 -5.59
N THR A 541 -31.43 -18.11 -5.88
CA THR A 541 -32.58 -18.39 -5.00
C THR A 541 -33.46 -19.49 -5.59
N ALA A 542 -32.96 -20.73 -5.64
CA ALA A 542 -33.74 -21.98 -5.46
C ALA A 542 -32.89 -23.23 -5.78
N THR A 543 -32.63 -24.05 -4.74
CA THR A 543 -32.57 -25.53 -4.83
C THR A 543 -31.59 -26.22 -5.81
N SER A 544 -30.32 -25.81 -5.89
CA SER A 544 -29.25 -26.69 -6.43
C SER A 544 -27.90 -26.38 -5.78
N PRO A 545 -27.04 -27.36 -5.48
CA PRO A 545 -25.67 -27.10 -5.00
C PRO A 545 -24.90 -26.39 -6.12
N ALA A 546 -24.80 -25.06 -6.04
CA ALA A 546 -24.18 -24.24 -7.07
C ALA A 546 -22.68 -24.58 -7.18
N ILE A 547 -22.27 -25.07 -8.35
CA ILE A 547 -20.87 -25.34 -8.67
C ILE A 547 -20.10 -24.01 -8.69
N PRO A 548 -19.08 -23.80 -7.83
CA PRO A 548 -18.44 -22.49 -7.68
C PRO A 548 -17.68 -22.00 -8.93
N ASN A 549 -17.17 -22.93 -9.75
CA ASN A 549 -16.50 -22.64 -11.01
C ASN A 549 -17.07 -23.51 -12.13
N LEU A 550 -18.11 -22.99 -12.80
CA LEU A 550 -18.82 -23.71 -13.85
C LEU A 550 -17.94 -24.01 -15.06
N HIS A 551 -17.06 -23.08 -15.45
CA HIS A 551 -16.12 -23.28 -16.56
C HIS A 551 -15.17 -24.44 -16.30
N ALA A 552 -14.58 -24.52 -15.10
CA ALA A 552 -13.74 -25.67 -14.75
C ALA A 552 -14.55 -26.98 -14.73
N PHE A 553 -15.81 -26.96 -14.28
CA PHE A 553 -16.61 -28.19 -14.28
C PHE A 553 -16.92 -28.67 -15.71
N THR A 554 -17.42 -27.77 -16.55
CA THR A 554 -17.81 -28.09 -17.92
C THR A 554 -16.59 -28.44 -18.77
N ASP A 555 -15.57 -27.57 -18.78
CA ASP A 555 -14.48 -27.67 -19.74
C ASP A 555 -13.34 -28.60 -19.29
N LEU A 556 -13.24 -28.90 -17.98
CA LEU A 556 -12.23 -29.82 -17.45
C LEU A 556 -12.82 -31.18 -17.10
N ILE A 557 -13.84 -31.24 -16.24
CA ILE A 557 -14.30 -32.51 -15.67
C ILE A 557 -15.18 -33.31 -16.64
N LEU A 558 -16.11 -32.65 -17.35
CA LEU A 558 -16.95 -33.35 -18.33
C LEU A 558 -16.11 -33.82 -19.53
N ASP A 559 -15.21 -32.97 -20.02
CA ASP A 559 -14.30 -33.28 -21.13
C ASP A 559 -13.25 -34.36 -20.79
N LEU A 560 -12.85 -34.51 -19.53
CA LEU A 560 -11.94 -35.58 -19.11
C LEU A 560 -12.57 -36.99 -19.19
N GLU A 561 -13.88 -37.13 -19.42
CA GLU A 561 -14.61 -38.40 -19.48
C GLU A 561 -14.18 -39.37 -18.37
N VAL A 562 -14.33 -38.95 -17.10
CA VAL A 562 -13.85 -39.64 -15.88
C VAL A 562 -14.21 -41.13 -15.80
N ARG A 563 -15.22 -41.58 -16.56
CA ARG A 563 -15.58 -43.00 -16.74
C ARG A 563 -14.42 -43.84 -17.28
N SER A 564 -13.63 -43.33 -18.23
CA SER A 564 -12.49 -44.05 -18.82
C SER A 564 -11.28 -44.16 -17.85
N VAL A 565 -11.10 -43.17 -16.98
CA VAL A 565 -10.02 -43.11 -15.98
C VAL A 565 -10.30 -44.03 -14.78
N THR A 566 -11.55 -44.10 -14.34
CA THR A 566 -11.98 -44.98 -13.22
C THR A 566 -11.79 -46.47 -13.56
N ILE A 567 -11.99 -46.84 -14.83
CA ILE A 567 -11.78 -48.21 -15.32
C ILE A 567 -10.28 -48.58 -15.32
N LYS A 568 -9.38 -47.68 -15.74
CA LYS A 568 -7.93 -47.94 -15.72
C LYS A 568 -7.32 -47.99 -14.30
N ILE A 569 -7.81 -47.19 -13.35
CA ILE A 569 -7.32 -47.21 -11.96
C ILE A 569 -7.77 -48.48 -11.23
N LYS A 570 -8.95 -49.03 -11.55
CA LYS A 570 -9.40 -50.32 -11.02
C LYS A 570 -8.67 -51.52 -11.64
N LEU A 571 -8.17 -51.42 -12.87
CA LEU A 571 -7.43 -52.49 -13.56
C LEU A 571 -5.94 -52.59 -13.20
N LYS A 572 -5.38 -51.60 -12.49
CA LYS A 572 -3.98 -51.58 -12.02
C LYS A 572 -3.80 -51.89 -10.52
N LYS A 573 -4.90 -52.18 -9.81
CA LYS A 573 -4.86 -52.88 -8.52
C LYS A 573 -5.02 -54.37 -8.77
#